data_AF-A0A6G7LUN2-F1
#
_entry.id   AF-A0A6G7LUN2-F1
#
_cell.length_a   1.000
_cell.length_b   1.000
_cell.length_c   1.000
_cell.angle_alpha   90.00
_cell.angle_beta   90.00
_cell.angle_gamma   90.00
#
_symmetry.space_group_name_H-M   'P 1'
#
loop_
_entity.id
_entity.type
_entity.pdbx_description
1 polymer ?
#
loop_
_entity_poly.entity_id
_entity_poly.type
_entity_poly.pdbx_seq_one_letter_code
_entity_poly.pdbx_strand_id
1 'polypeptide(L)'
;MRNRESKKLFIQGIPERLDFLFDKAIENSENELRNDINELEKRFNEVNEKHSCISWDDLDIAVNGIPDDVEDILYELSDLHFDLEVSKEKLKSLVEMKVLNLYKTYEIILKELISHTFPNQSNKSLCQWENVKGLMAEHEIKFGEINEYPFINQLRLVNNNIKHSPYIEGNVKKNIKEFKNDDEYNCDNLELFYNRVNCKVKPFLTKLADELTKYLYDFSDERIESIVELYSERMGDAELDTLIDKLQAKVSLKSKRHKKKRLRTTGFEF
;
A
#
# COMPACT_ATOMS: atom_id res chain seq x y z
N MET A 1 13.65 -8.97 -22.54
CA MET A 1 13.26 -7.74 -23.26
C MET A 1 14.41 -7.23 -24.14
N ARG A 2 14.15 -6.88 -25.41
CA ARG A 2 15.20 -6.80 -26.46
C ARG A 2 15.67 -5.38 -26.84
N ASN A 3 15.03 -4.29 -26.42
CA ASN A 3 15.51 -2.91 -26.65
C ASN A 3 15.16 -1.95 -25.49
N ARG A 4 15.78 -0.75 -25.48
CA ARG A 4 15.59 0.30 -24.45
C ARG A 4 14.11 0.62 -24.23
N GLU A 5 13.38 0.91 -25.31
CA GLU A 5 11.95 1.23 -25.25
C GLU A 5 11.11 0.11 -24.61
N SER A 6 11.38 -1.16 -24.95
CA SER A 6 10.65 -2.28 -24.34
C SER A 6 10.88 -2.38 -22.83
N LYS A 7 12.08 -2.03 -22.33
CA LYS A 7 12.35 -2.03 -20.89
C LYS A 7 11.72 -0.82 -20.18
N LYS A 8 11.74 0.34 -20.84
CA LYS A 8 11.06 1.55 -20.35
C LYS A 8 9.56 1.31 -20.18
N LEU A 9 8.89 0.83 -21.23
CA LEU A 9 7.46 0.49 -21.19
C LEU A 9 7.14 -0.57 -20.14
N PHE A 10 8.03 -1.53 -19.93
CA PHE A 10 7.86 -2.53 -18.89
C PHE A 10 7.86 -1.94 -17.48
N ILE A 11 8.86 -1.11 -17.16
CA ILE A 11 8.96 -0.48 -15.84
C ILE A 11 7.75 0.42 -15.59
N GLN A 12 7.36 1.20 -16.60
CA GLN A 12 6.19 2.08 -16.54
C GLN A 12 4.87 1.31 -16.45
N GLY A 13 4.82 0.05 -16.89
CA GLY A 13 3.65 -0.82 -16.79
C GLY A 13 3.56 -1.62 -15.48
N ILE A 14 4.60 -1.66 -14.65
CA ILE A 14 4.56 -2.36 -13.35
C ILE A 14 3.43 -1.84 -12.42
N PRO A 15 3.19 -0.52 -12.29
CA PRO A 15 2.11 0.02 -11.47
C PRO A 15 0.70 -0.45 -11.87
N GLU A 16 0.49 -0.88 -13.11
CA GLU A 16 -0.79 -1.42 -13.59
C GLU A 16 -1.13 -2.78 -12.95
N ARG A 17 -0.16 -3.43 -12.30
CA ARG A 17 -0.36 -4.66 -11.53
C ARG A 17 -0.95 -4.40 -10.14
N LEU A 18 -1.16 -3.14 -9.75
CA LEU A 18 -1.92 -2.83 -8.54
C LEU A 18 -3.36 -3.29 -8.75
N ASP A 19 -3.75 -4.32 -8.02
CA ASP A 19 -5.12 -4.80 -7.96
C ASP A 19 -5.68 -4.69 -6.54
N PHE A 20 -7.00 -4.85 -6.47
CA PHE A 20 -7.79 -4.87 -5.25
C PHE A 20 -8.50 -6.22 -5.14
N LEU A 21 -7.78 -7.31 -5.41
CA LEU A 21 -8.35 -8.66 -5.38
C LEU A 21 -8.91 -9.00 -3.99
N PHE A 22 -8.23 -8.60 -2.93
CA PHE A 22 -8.69 -8.82 -1.56
C PHE A 22 -10.05 -8.16 -1.31
N ASP A 23 -10.20 -6.87 -1.65
CA ASP A 23 -11.46 -6.14 -1.50
C ASP A 23 -12.61 -6.86 -2.20
N LYS A 24 -12.39 -7.32 -3.44
CA LYS A 24 -13.39 -8.09 -4.20
C LYS A 24 -13.69 -9.44 -3.56
N ALA A 25 -12.69 -10.10 -2.97
CA ALA A 25 -12.84 -11.40 -2.34
C ALA A 25 -13.65 -11.32 -1.05
N ILE A 26 -13.57 -10.21 -0.32
CA ILE A 26 -14.27 -10.02 0.96
C ILE A 26 -15.59 -9.26 0.83
N GLU A 27 -15.89 -8.67 -0.33
CA GLU A 27 -17.05 -7.78 -0.54
C GLU A 27 -18.38 -8.41 -0.06
N ASN A 28 -18.62 -9.67 -0.41
CA ASN A 28 -19.83 -10.37 0.04
C ASN A 28 -19.88 -10.54 1.55
N SER A 29 -18.78 -11.01 2.17
CA SER A 29 -18.71 -11.19 3.63
C SER A 29 -18.79 -9.87 4.39
N GLU A 30 -18.23 -8.79 3.84
CA GLU A 30 -18.35 -7.44 4.39
C GLU A 30 -19.81 -6.98 4.38
N ASN A 31 -20.53 -7.21 3.27
CA ASN A 31 -21.94 -6.85 3.14
C ASN A 31 -22.85 -7.71 4.03
N GLU A 32 -22.60 -9.02 4.12
CA GLU A 32 -23.31 -9.93 5.02
C GLU A 32 -23.18 -9.48 6.48
N LEU A 33 -21.94 -9.24 6.95
CA LEU A 33 -21.71 -8.76 8.31
C LEU A 33 -22.39 -7.42 8.60
N ARG A 34 -22.43 -6.49 7.65
CA ARG A 34 -23.16 -5.22 7.83
C ARG A 34 -24.65 -5.44 7.97
N ASN A 35 -25.23 -6.34 7.17
CA ASN A 35 -26.64 -6.67 7.27
C ASN A 35 -26.96 -7.34 8.60
N ASP A 36 -26.12 -8.29 9.03
CA ASP A 36 -26.25 -8.97 10.32
C ASP A 36 -26.17 -7.97 11.49
N ILE A 37 -25.21 -7.04 11.46
CA ILE A 37 -25.09 -5.97 12.46
C ILE A 37 -26.36 -5.11 12.49
N ASN A 38 -26.86 -4.68 11.33
CA ASN A 38 -28.08 -3.86 11.28
C ASN A 38 -29.31 -4.60 11.84
N GLU A 39 -29.43 -5.91 11.56
CA GLU A 39 -30.51 -6.73 12.10
C GLU A 39 -30.39 -6.94 13.61
N LEU A 40 -29.18 -7.25 14.09
CA LEU A 40 -28.87 -7.39 15.52
C LEU A 40 -29.13 -6.09 16.28
N GLU A 41 -28.71 -4.94 15.75
CA GLU A 41 -28.96 -3.62 16.36
C GLU A 41 -30.46 -3.33 16.46
N LYS A 42 -31.22 -3.65 15.40
CA LYS A 42 -32.67 -3.48 15.42
C LYS A 42 -33.31 -4.36 16.50
N ARG A 43 -32.97 -5.65 16.56
CA ARG A 43 -33.51 -6.57 17.57
C ARG A 43 -33.08 -6.16 18.99
N PHE A 44 -31.83 -5.77 19.17
CA PHE A 44 -31.32 -5.30 20.46
C PHE A 44 -32.12 -4.10 20.96
N ASN A 45 -32.39 -3.12 20.09
CA ASN A 45 -33.19 -1.95 20.45
C ASN A 45 -34.63 -2.33 20.82
N GLU A 46 -35.27 -3.23 20.05
CA GLU A 46 -36.63 -3.71 20.35
C GLU A 46 -36.72 -4.42 21.71
N VAL A 47 -35.75 -5.25 22.06
CA VAL A 47 -35.71 -5.93 23.37
C VAL A 47 -35.33 -4.96 24.49
N ASN A 48 -34.42 -4.02 24.23
CA ASN A 48 -33.99 -3.02 25.20
C ASN A 48 -35.11 -2.04 25.56
N GLU A 49 -36.01 -1.72 24.62
CA GLU A 49 -37.24 -0.99 24.90
C GLU A 49 -38.15 -1.76 25.87
N LYS A 50 -38.35 -3.08 25.64
CA LYS A 50 -39.13 -3.93 26.57
C LYS A 50 -38.51 -3.95 27.96
N HIS A 51 -37.19 -4.13 28.04
CA HIS A 51 -36.44 -4.08 29.29
C HIS A 51 -36.59 -2.73 30.02
N SER A 52 -36.57 -1.62 29.27
CA SER A 52 -36.73 -0.27 29.83
C SER A 52 -38.12 -0.01 30.40
N CYS A 53 -39.13 -0.80 30.00
CA CYS A 53 -40.49 -0.72 30.54
C CYS A 53 -40.69 -1.56 31.82
N ILE A 54 -39.69 -2.33 32.26
CA ILE A 54 -39.79 -3.14 33.48
C ILE A 54 -39.73 -2.22 34.71
N SER A 55 -40.77 -2.32 35.56
CA SER A 55 -40.80 -1.62 36.85
C SER A 55 -40.04 -2.41 37.90
N TRP A 56 -38.71 -2.23 37.94
CA TRP A 56 -37.82 -2.98 38.84
C TRP A 56 -38.16 -2.83 40.32
N ASP A 57 -38.67 -1.67 40.73
CA ASP A 57 -39.06 -1.38 42.12
C ASP A 57 -40.31 -2.15 42.56
N ASP A 58 -41.15 -2.59 41.62
CA ASP A 58 -42.37 -3.36 41.90
C ASP A 58 -42.10 -4.87 41.99
N LEU A 59 -40.88 -5.32 41.69
CA LEU A 59 -40.48 -6.72 41.72
C LEU A 59 -39.94 -7.12 43.10
N ASP A 60 -40.64 -8.02 43.80
CA ASP A 60 -40.14 -8.61 45.06
C ASP A 60 -39.18 -9.79 44.78
N ILE A 61 -38.03 -9.47 44.17
CA ILE A 61 -37.02 -10.45 43.71
C ILE A 61 -36.45 -11.26 44.89
N ALA A 62 -36.33 -10.64 46.08
CA ALA A 62 -35.76 -11.30 47.25
C ALA A 62 -36.65 -12.43 47.79
N VAL A 63 -37.97 -12.33 47.60
CA VAL A 63 -38.95 -13.32 48.06
C VAL A 63 -39.35 -14.29 46.94
N ASN A 64 -39.56 -13.78 45.72
CA ASN A 64 -40.16 -14.56 44.63
C ASN A 64 -39.18 -14.93 43.50
N GLY A 65 -37.93 -14.44 43.54
CA GLY A 65 -36.99 -14.57 42.43
C GLY A 65 -37.31 -13.63 41.26
N ILE A 66 -36.53 -13.73 40.19
CA ILE A 66 -36.78 -12.99 38.95
C ILE A 66 -37.92 -13.69 38.20
N PRO A 67 -38.97 -12.98 37.74
CA PRO A 67 -39.99 -13.56 36.89
C PRO A 67 -39.41 -14.14 35.60
N ASP A 68 -39.90 -15.31 35.15
CA ASP A 68 -39.40 -16.00 33.96
C ASP A 68 -39.37 -15.09 32.70
N ASP A 69 -40.37 -14.23 32.52
CA ASP A 69 -40.45 -13.30 31.38
C ASP A 69 -39.42 -12.16 31.46
N VAL A 70 -39.06 -11.73 32.66
CA VAL A 70 -37.96 -10.78 32.89
C VAL A 70 -36.61 -11.47 32.68
N GLU A 71 -36.47 -12.72 33.15
CA GLU A 71 -35.26 -13.51 32.97
C GLU A 71 -34.97 -13.75 31.47
N ASP A 72 -35.99 -14.13 30.69
CA ASP A 72 -35.90 -14.32 29.24
C ASP A 72 -35.44 -13.04 28.51
N ILE A 73 -35.96 -11.86 28.90
CA ILE A 73 -35.54 -10.58 28.33
C ILE A 73 -34.07 -10.29 28.64
N LEU A 74 -33.62 -10.57 29.87
CA LEU A 74 -32.23 -10.36 30.27
C LEU A 74 -31.28 -11.29 29.50
N TYR A 75 -31.65 -12.56 29.33
CA TYR A 75 -30.86 -13.49 28.50
C TYR A 75 -30.82 -13.05 27.05
N GLU A 76 -31.97 -12.69 26.44
CA GLU A 76 -31.99 -12.24 25.05
C GLU A 76 -31.16 -10.97 24.84
N LEU A 77 -31.20 -10.00 25.76
CA LEU A 77 -30.34 -8.81 25.70
C LEU A 77 -28.86 -9.15 25.79
N SER A 78 -28.48 -10.04 26.70
CA SER A 78 -27.10 -10.48 26.86
C SER A 78 -26.58 -11.14 25.58
N ASP A 79 -27.37 -12.06 25.00
CA ASP A 79 -27.00 -12.77 23.77
C ASP A 79 -26.90 -11.81 22.58
N LEU A 80 -27.88 -10.93 22.39
CA LEU A 80 -27.87 -9.93 21.31
C LEU A 80 -26.70 -8.96 21.45
N HIS A 81 -26.37 -8.52 22.67
CA HIS A 81 -25.22 -7.66 22.90
C HIS A 81 -23.91 -8.37 22.53
N PHE A 82 -23.75 -9.61 22.97
CA PHE A 82 -22.56 -10.40 22.66
C PHE A 82 -22.39 -10.62 21.14
N ASP A 83 -23.46 -11.04 20.47
CA ASP A 83 -23.44 -11.28 19.03
C ASP A 83 -23.16 -10.01 18.22
N LEU A 84 -23.70 -8.87 18.68
CA LEU A 84 -23.46 -7.57 18.07
C LEU A 84 -21.99 -7.16 18.16
N GLU A 85 -21.39 -7.23 19.35
CA GLU A 85 -19.98 -6.88 19.56
C GLU A 85 -19.04 -7.79 18.77
N VAL A 86 -19.32 -9.11 18.76
CA VAL A 86 -18.56 -10.07 17.96
C VAL A 86 -18.64 -9.74 16.46
N SER A 87 -19.83 -9.38 15.97
CA SER A 87 -20.03 -9.03 14.55
C SER A 87 -19.31 -7.74 14.17
N LYS A 88 -19.35 -6.73 15.05
CA LYS A 88 -18.60 -5.47 14.89
C LYS A 88 -17.08 -5.69 14.85
N GLU A 89 -16.53 -6.51 15.74
CA GLU A 89 -15.10 -6.83 15.75
C GLU A 89 -14.68 -7.66 14.51
N LYS A 90 -15.53 -8.57 14.02
CA LYS A 90 -15.28 -9.28 12.75
C LYS A 90 -15.24 -8.32 11.57
N LEU A 91 -16.19 -7.39 11.48
CA LEU A 91 -16.25 -6.41 10.40
C LEU A 91 -15.03 -5.47 10.45
N LYS A 92 -14.69 -4.93 11.63
CA LYS A 92 -13.48 -4.15 11.87
C LYS A 92 -12.23 -4.91 11.41
N SER A 93 -12.09 -6.18 11.79
CA SER A 93 -10.96 -7.03 11.37
C SER A 93 -10.85 -7.15 9.85
N LEU A 94 -11.97 -7.26 9.12
CA LEU A 94 -11.95 -7.26 7.65
C LEU A 94 -11.42 -5.93 7.08
N VAL A 95 -11.86 -4.80 7.62
CA VAL A 95 -11.40 -3.48 7.17
C VAL A 95 -9.92 -3.25 7.51
N GLU A 96 -9.45 -3.69 8.68
CA GLU A 96 -8.01 -3.70 9.00
C GLU A 96 -7.22 -4.48 7.96
N MET A 97 -7.70 -5.67 7.57
CA MET A 97 -7.05 -6.48 6.55
C MET A 97 -7.03 -5.81 5.18
N LYS A 98 -8.03 -4.99 4.81
CA LYS A 98 -7.98 -4.18 3.56
C LYS A 98 -6.77 -3.23 3.59
N VAL A 99 -6.55 -2.54 4.71
CA VAL A 99 -5.40 -1.63 4.89
C VAL A 99 -4.08 -2.39 4.83
N LEU A 100 -3.97 -3.51 5.53
CA LEU A 100 -2.76 -4.34 5.54
C LEU A 100 -2.45 -4.93 4.17
N ASN A 101 -3.47 -5.43 3.47
CA ASN A 101 -3.32 -5.98 2.13
C ASN A 101 -2.91 -4.90 1.12
N LEU A 102 -3.52 -3.72 1.16
CA LEU A 102 -3.14 -2.60 0.29
C LEU A 102 -1.67 -2.22 0.46
N TYR A 103 -1.19 -2.10 1.71
CA TYR A 103 0.22 -1.83 1.97
C TYR A 103 1.11 -2.97 1.48
N LYS A 104 0.66 -4.21 1.61
CA LYS A 104 1.42 -5.37 1.14
C LYS A 104 1.55 -5.39 -0.38
N THR A 105 0.47 -5.12 -1.10
CA THR A 105 0.48 -5.02 -2.57
C THR A 105 1.37 -3.87 -3.03
N TYR A 106 1.28 -2.71 -2.37
CA TYR A 106 2.21 -1.60 -2.59
C TYR A 106 3.68 -2.03 -2.41
N GLU A 107 4.01 -2.72 -1.32
CA GLU A 107 5.37 -3.18 -1.04
C GLU A 107 5.91 -4.12 -2.13
N ILE A 108 5.07 -5.05 -2.61
CA ILE A 108 5.42 -5.98 -3.69
C ILE A 108 5.76 -5.21 -4.96
N ILE A 109 4.91 -4.25 -5.35
CA ILE A 109 5.10 -3.47 -6.58
C ILE A 109 6.31 -2.56 -6.47
N LEU A 110 6.52 -1.92 -5.31
CA LEU A 110 7.70 -1.11 -5.03
C LEU A 110 8.99 -1.94 -5.19
N LYS A 111 9.03 -3.15 -4.62
CA LYS A 111 10.19 -4.05 -4.75
C LYS A 111 10.42 -4.49 -6.19
N GLU A 112 9.35 -4.74 -6.94
CA GLU A 112 9.46 -5.05 -8.36
C GLU A 112 10.10 -3.87 -9.11
N LEU A 113 9.60 -2.64 -8.94
CA LEU A 113 10.17 -1.42 -9.53
C LEU A 113 11.66 -1.25 -9.20
N ILE A 114 12.02 -1.41 -7.92
CA ILE A 114 13.40 -1.30 -7.45
C ILE A 114 14.27 -2.40 -8.08
N SER A 115 13.81 -3.64 -8.16
CA SER A 115 14.62 -4.75 -8.69
C SER A 115 14.94 -4.60 -10.19
N HIS A 116 14.05 -3.99 -10.98
CA HIS A 116 14.32 -3.67 -12.39
C HIS A 116 15.22 -2.45 -12.59
N THR A 117 15.34 -1.60 -11.57
CA THR A 117 16.17 -0.39 -11.60
C THR A 117 17.57 -0.64 -11.01
N PHE A 118 17.63 -1.41 -9.93
CA PHE A 118 18.81 -1.70 -9.14
C PHE A 118 18.94 -3.22 -8.92
N PRO A 119 19.34 -4.01 -9.94
CA PRO A 119 19.30 -5.47 -9.89
C PRO A 119 20.19 -6.11 -8.82
N ASN A 120 21.18 -5.38 -8.31
CA ASN A 120 22.09 -5.86 -7.27
C ASN A 120 21.59 -5.58 -5.85
N GLN A 121 20.45 -4.89 -5.71
CA GLN A 121 19.88 -4.55 -4.41
C GLN A 121 19.20 -5.76 -3.77
N SER A 122 19.46 -5.99 -2.48
CA SER A 122 18.82 -7.08 -1.73
C SER A 122 17.34 -6.77 -1.44
N ASN A 123 16.43 -7.62 -1.93
CA ASN A 123 14.99 -7.48 -1.64
C ASN A 123 14.64 -7.58 -0.15
N LYS A 124 15.49 -8.23 0.66
CA LYS A 124 15.25 -8.37 2.10
C LYS A 124 15.39 -7.04 2.85
N SER A 125 16.30 -6.16 2.44
CA SER A 125 16.49 -4.87 3.12
C SER A 125 15.38 -3.87 2.78
N LEU A 126 14.69 -4.04 1.66
CA LEU A 126 13.64 -3.14 1.16
C LEU A 126 12.32 -3.21 1.92
N CYS A 127 12.16 -4.12 2.91
CA CYS A 127 11.02 -4.07 3.82
C CYS A 127 11.12 -2.90 4.82
N GLN A 128 12.33 -2.38 5.04
CA GLN A 128 12.57 -1.24 5.90
C GLN A 128 12.46 0.04 5.09
N TRP A 129 11.55 0.93 5.50
CA TRP A 129 11.26 2.18 4.81
C TRP A 129 12.49 3.08 4.63
N GLU A 130 13.34 3.17 5.65
CA GLU A 130 14.54 4.00 5.60
C GLU A 130 15.57 3.48 4.58
N ASN A 131 15.64 2.16 4.35
CA ASN A 131 16.52 1.61 3.31
C ASN A 131 16.04 1.99 1.91
N VAL A 132 14.72 2.07 1.69
CA VAL A 132 14.17 2.58 0.42
C VAL A 132 14.51 4.05 0.25
N LYS A 133 14.33 4.87 1.28
CA LYS A 133 14.67 6.30 1.22
C LYS A 133 16.16 6.53 0.97
N GLY A 134 17.02 5.79 1.67
CA GLY A 134 18.48 5.84 1.51
C GLY A 134 18.89 5.48 0.08
N LEU A 135 18.39 4.37 -0.46
CA LEU A 135 18.67 3.95 -1.83
C LEU A 135 18.26 5.01 -2.86
N MET A 136 17.09 5.63 -2.69
CA MET A 136 16.64 6.67 -3.61
C MET A 136 17.52 7.91 -3.52
N ALA A 137 17.92 8.32 -2.30
CA ALA A 137 18.80 9.45 -2.08
C ALA A 137 20.22 9.23 -2.64
N GLU A 138 20.78 8.03 -2.51
CA GLU A 138 22.08 7.63 -3.11
C GLU A 138 22.10 7.81 -4.64
N HIS A 139 20.94 7.76 -5.28
CA HIS A 139 20.75 7.91 -6.71
C HIS A 139 20.10 9.23 -7.11
N GLU A 140 20.08 10.20 -6.20
CA GLU A 140 19.51 11.55 -6.39
C GLU A 140 18.02 11.56 -6.77
N ILE A 141 17.30 10.47 -6.46
CA ILE A 141 15.87 10.36 -6.68
C ILE A 141 15.15 10.94 -5.46
N LYS A 142 14.38 12.01 -5.69
CA LYS A 142 13.66 12.73 -4.64
C LYS A 142 12.38 12.04 -4.17
N PHE A 143 12.52 10.86 -3.58
CA PHE A 143 11.41 9.97 -3.20
C PHE A 143 10.33 10.64 -2.33
N GLY A 144 10.73 11.47 -1.37
CA GLY A 144 9.82 12.18 -0.47
C GLY A 144 9.06 13.35 -1.13
N GLU A 145 9.51 13.80 -2.31
CA GLU A 145 8.89 14.88 -3.09
C GLU A 145 7.96 14.36 -4.18
N ILE A 146 7.87 13.03 -4.37
CA ILE A 146 6.95 12.43 -5.34
C ILE A 146 5.51 12.71 -4.91
N ASN A 147 4.69 13.16 -5.86
CA ASN A 147 3.28 13.40 -5.64
C ASN A 147 2.61 12.18 -4.98
N GLU A 148 1.72 12.45 -4.03
CA GLU A 148 1.01 11.45 -3.21
C GLU A 148 1.86 10.71 -2.16
N TYR A 149 3.17 10.99 -2.05
CA TYR A 149 4.04 10.44 -0.99
C TYR A 149 3.43 10.53 0.43
N PRO A 150 2.79 11.65 0.84
CA PRO A 150 2.19 11.74 2.17
C PRO A 150 1.17 10.64 2.44
N PHE A 151 0.36 10.24 1.46
CA PHE A 151 -0.66 9.19 1.61
C PHE A 151 -0.02 7.81 1.76
N ILE A 152 1.07 7.54 1.05
CA ILE A 152 1.84 6.29 1.20
C ILE A 152 2.48 6.21 2.58
N ASN A 153 3.04 7.32 3.05
CA ASN A 153 3.61 7.37 4.39
C ASN A 153 2.53 7.19 5.46
N GLN A 154 1.33 7.75 5.27
CA GLN A 154 0.19 7.49 6.16
C GLN A 154 -0.24 6.01 6.13
N LEU A 155 -0.33 5.40 4.95
CA LEU A 155 -0.60 3.96 4.80
C LEU A 155 0.39 3.10 5.59
N ARG A 156 1.68 3.42 5.47
CA ARG A 156 2.75 2.77 6.24
C ARG A 156 2.55 2.91 7.74
N LEU A 157 2.22 4.12 8.22
CA LEU A 157 2.02 4.39 9.65
C LEU A 157 0.86 3.57 10.21
N VAL A 158 -0.28 3.54 9.51
CA VAL A 158 -1.46 2.78 9.95
C VAL A 158 -1.21 1.28 9.90
N ASN A 159 -0.63 0.76 8.81
CA ASN A 159 -0.26 -0.65 8.69
C ASN A 159 0.67 -1.09 9.83
N ASN A 160 1.63 -0.26 10.22
CA ASN A 160 2.54 -0.59 11.31
C ASN A 160 1.84 -0.56 12.66
N ASN A 161 0.95 0.40 12.90
CA ASN A 161 0.23 0.50 14.17
C ASN A 161 -0.78 -0.66 14.32
N ILE A 162 -1.60 -0.97 13.30
CA ILE A 162 -2.53 -2.13 13.31
C ILE A 162 -1.80 -3.44 13.66
N LYS A 163 -0.58 -3.66 13.15
CA LYS A 163 0.20 -4.89 13.40
C LYS A 163 0.72 -5.04 14.82
N HIS A 164 0.83 -3.95 15.56
CA HIS A 164 1.59 -3.92 16.81
C HIS A 164 0.79 -3.39 18.00
N SER A 165 -0.32 -2.72 17.77
CA SER A 165 -1.15 -2.12 18.82
C SER A 165 -2.63 -2.19 18.44
N PRO A 166 -3.51 -2.55 19.39
CA PRO A 166 -4.95 -2.37 19.21
C PRO A 166 -5.37 -0.89 19.34
N TYR A 167 -4.52 -0.04 19.92
CA TYR A 167 -4.76 1.39 20.13
C TYR A 167 -4.09 2.26 19.07
N ILE A 168 -4.73 3.40 18.79
CA ILE A 168 -4.21 4.42 17.87
C ILE A 168 -3.11 5.23 18.57
N GLU A 169 -1.87 5.00 18.13
CA GLU A 169 -0.70 5.65 18.72
C GLU A 169 -0.49 7.10 18.24
N GLY A 170 0.28 7.87 19.02
CA GLY A 170 0.45 9.30 18.83
C GLY A 170 0.92 9.75 17.44
N ASN A 171 1.73 8.96 16.73
CA ASN A 171 2.16 9.31 15.37
C ASN A 171 1.02 9.18 14.35
N VAL A 172 0.11 8.21 14.54
CA VAL A 172 -1.09 8.05 13.73
C VAL A 172 -2.07 9.19 14.05
N LYS A 173 -2.39 9.41 15.34
CA LYS A 173 -3.28 10.49 15.80
C LYS A 173 -2.87 11.88 15.29
N LYS A 174 -1.58 12.19 15.33
CA LYS A 174 -1.07 13.51 14.91
C LYS A 174 -1.21 13.76 13.42
N ASN A 175 -1.02 12.73 12.59
CA ASN A 175 -0.80 12.88 11.15
C ASN A 175 -1.98 12.46 10.28
N ILE A 176 -3.00 11.83 10.85
CA ILE A 176 -4.10 11.21 10.10
C ILE A 176 -5.43 11.70 10.66
N LYS A 177 -6.17 12.43 9.83
CA LYS A 177 -7.36 13.18 10.25
C LYS A 177 -8.49 12.27 10.74
N GLU A 178 -8.61 11.08 10.19
CA GLU A 178 -9.64 10.10 10.52
C GLU A 178 -9.50 9.55 11.95
N PHE A 179 -8.31 9.64 12.53
CA PHE A 179 -7.98 8.98 13.80
C PHE A 179 -7.69 9.97 14.93
N LYS A 180 -7.92 11.28 14.72
CA LYS A 180 -7.51 12.32 15.67
C LYS A 180 -8.20 12.23 17.03
N ASN A 181 -9.46 11.80 17.03
CA ASN A 181 -10.34 11.87 18.19
C ASN A 181 -10.65 10.49 18.79
N ASP A 182 -10.16 9.42 18.16
CA ASP A 182 -10.46 8.05 18.58
C ASP A 182 -9.23 7.43 19.26
N ASP A 183 -9.44 6.69 20.35
CA ASP A 183 -8.38 5.92 21.02
C ASP A 183 -8.12 4.57 20.35
N GLU A 184 -9.13 4.04 19.65
CA GLU A 184 -9.12 2.73 19.02
C GLU A 184 -9.64 2.81 17.58
N TYR A 185 -9.22 1.84 16.77
CA TYR A 185 -9.75 1.69 15.41
C TYR A 185 -11.17 1.15 15.46
N ASN A 186 -12.03 1.71 14.61
CA ASN A 186 -13.37 1.21 14.36
C ASN A 186 -13.60 1.10 12.85
N CYS A 187 -14.72 0.49 12.47
CA CYS A 187 -15.05 0.28 11.07
C CYS A 187 -15.05 1.59 10.26
N ASP A 188 -15.73 2.61 10.78
CA ASP A 188 -15.98 3.87 10.10
C ASP A 188 -14.70 4.66 9.85
N ASN A 189 -13.86 4.80 10.88
CA ASN A 189 -12.63 5.58 10.79
C ASN A 189 -11.60 4.89 9.87
N LEU A 190 -11.53 3.56 9.89
CA LEU A 190 -10.67 2.78 9.00
C LEU A 190 -11.14 2.86 7.55
N GLU A 191 -12.45 2.80 7.29
CA GLU A 191 -13.00 2.94 5.94
C GLU A 191 -12.77 4.32 5.35
N LEU A 192 -13.02 5.38 6.13
CA LEU A 192 -12.76 6.75 5.71
C LEU A 192 -11.29 6.93 5.33
N PHE A 193 -10.39 6.36 6.13
CA PHE A 193 -8.97 6.36 5.85
C PHE A 193 -8.63 5.57 4.57
N TYR A 194 -9.15 4.35 4.47
CA TYR A 194 -8.91 3.45 3.34
C TYR A 194 -9.34 4.08 2.03
N ASN A 195 -10.57 4.59 1.96
CA ASN A 195 -11.14 5.22 0.77
C ASN A 195 -10.37 6.46 0.33
N ARG A 196 -9.81 7.21 1.28
CA ARG A 196 -8.96 8.37 0.95
C ARG A 196 -7.61 7.96 0.38
N VAL A 197 -7.03 6.86 0.85
CA VAL A 197 -5.64 6.49 0.54
C VAL A 197 -5.54 5.53 -0.65
N ASN A 198 -6.49 4.62 -0.83
CA ASN A 198 -6.41 3.56 -1.84
C ASN A 198 -6.19 4.08 -3.27
N CYS A 199 -6.88 5.17 -3.64
CA CYS A 199 -6.81 5.79 -4.95
C CYS A 199 -5.50 6.55 -5.20
N LYS A 200 -4.67 6.73 -4.16
CA LYS A 200 -3.40 7.44 -4.21
C LYS A 200 -2.19 6.54 -4.43
N VAL A 201 -2.34 5.24 -4.19
CA VAL A 201 -1.26 4.26 -4.32
C VAL A 201 -0.78 4.13 -5.76
N LYS A 202 -1.70 3.96 -6.72
CA LYS A 202 -1.34 3.82 -8.14
C LYS A 202 -0.68 5.09 -8.70
N PRO A 203 -1.23 6.31 -8.53
CA PRO A 203 -0.58 7.53 -8.99
C PRO A 203 0.85 7.70 -8.44
N PHE A 204 1.08 7.38 -7.17
CA PHE A 204 2.42 7.40 -6.58
C PHE A 204 3.36 6.43 -7.30
N LEU A 205 2.95 5.15 -7.44
CA LEU A 205 3.76 4.12 -8.09
C LEU A 205 4.05 4.45 -9.56
N THR A 206 3.08 5.04 -10.28
CA THR A 206 3.27 5.53 -11.65
C THR A 206 4.34 6.62 -11.71
N LYS A 207 4.28 7.62 -10.81
CA LYS A 207 5.29 8.68 -10.77
C LYS A 207 6.66 8.17 -10.36
N LEU A 208 6.72 7.24 -9.42
CA LEU A 208 7.98 6.57 -9.07
C LEU A 208 8.56 5.82 -10.28
N ALA A 209 7.72 5.08 -11.03
CA ALA A 209 8.17 4.39 -12.23
C ALA A 209 8.72 5.34 -13.30
N ASP A 210 8.12 6.53 -13.44
CA ASP A 210 8.62 7.59 -14.32
C ASP A 210 9.99 8.11 -13.86
N GLU A 211 10.17 8.42 -12.57
CA GLU A 211 11.45 8.88 -12.02
C GLU A 211 12.55 7.82 -12.14
N LEU A 212 12.26 6.55 -11.86
CA LEU A 212 13.22 5.45 -12.05
C LEU A 212 13.57 5.25 -13.53
N THR A 213 12.59 5.42 -14.41
CA THR A 213 12.82 5.37 -15.86
C THR A 213 13.70 6.52 -16.34
N LYS A 214 13.47 7.74 -15.85
CA LYS A 214 14.35 8.90 -16.14
C LYS A 214 15.76 8.61 -15.63
N TYR A 215 15.90 8.16 -14.39
CA TYR A 215 17.20 7.78 -13.83
C TYR A 215 17.96 6.77 -14.71
N LEU A 216 17.28 5.74 -15.23
CA LEU A 216 17.91 4.70 -16.04
C LEU A 216 18.26 5.11 -17.47
N TYR A 217 17.49 6.02 -18.05
CA TYR A 217 17.49 6.23 -19.49
C TYR A 217 17.65 7.68 -19.93
N ASP A 218 17.41 8.66 -19.08
CA ASP A 218 17.55 10.06 -19.42
C ASP A 218 18.95 10.58 -19.04
N PHE A 219 19.76 10.83 -20.05
CA PHE A 219 21.13 11.32 -19.91
C PHE A 219 21.21 12.64 -20.67
N SER A 220 20.87 13.74 -19.98
CA SER A 220 21.05 15.09 -20.51
C SER A 220 22.54 15.40 -20.68
N ASP A 221 22.86 16.43 -21.47
CA ASP A 221 24.24 16.83 -21.68
C ASP A 221 24.91 17.20 -20.35
N GLU A 222 24.19 17.86 -19.43
CA GLU A 222 24.70 18.20 -18.09
C GLU A 222 25.00 16.95 -17.25
N ARG A 223 24.15 15.91 -17.34
CA ARG A 223 24.40 14.63 -16.64
C ARG A 223 25.56 13.88 -17.26
N ILE A 224 25.75 13.97 -18.58
CA ILE A 224 26.91 13.38 -19.25
C ILE A 224 28.17 14.10 -18.81
N GLU A 225 28.16 15.44 -18.78
CA GLU A 225 29.29 16.25 -18.33
C GLU A 225 29.67 15.93 -16.89
N SER A 226 28.70 15.85 -15.96
CA SER A 226 28.98 15.53 -14.56
C SER A 226 29.59 14.13 -14.38
N ILE A 227 29.23 13.17 -15.23
CA ILE A 227 29.86 11.84 -15.26
C ILE A 227 31.31 11.95 -15.75
N VAL A 228 31.56 12.74 -16.79
CA VAL A 228 32.91 12.95 -17.34
C VAL A 228 33.80 13.62 -16.30
N GLU A 229 33.34 14.70 -15.67
CA GLU A 229 34.03 15.40 -14.58
C GLU A 229 34.38 14.41 -13.45
N LEU A 230 33.40 13.67 -12.93
CA LEU A 230 33.58 12.70 -11.84
C LEU A 230 34.68 11.67 -12.13
N TYR A 231 34.75 11.14 -13.35
CA TYR A 231 35.78 10.18 -13.73
C TYR A 231 37.12 10.85 -13.98
N SER A 232 37.14 12.01 -14.63
CA SER A 232 38.36 12.75 -14.93
C SER A 232 39.11 13.27 -13.69
N GLU A 233 38.39 13.55 -12.61
CA GLU A 233 38.99 13.95 -11.33
C GLU A 233 39.72 12.79 -10.63
N ARG A 234 39.36 11.54 -10.92
CA ARG A 234 39.81 10.35 -10.17
C ARG A 234 40.72 9.42 -10.98
N MET A 235 40.66 9.51 -12.30
CA MET A 235 41.41 8.67 -13.24
C MET A 235 42.57 9.46 -13.85
N GLY A 236 43.69 8.79 -14.11
CA GLY A 236 44.75 9.35 -14.94
C GLY A 236 44.44 9.19 -16.43
N ASP A 237 45.26 9.82 -17.27
CA ASP A 237 45.09 9.83 -18.73
C ASP A 237 44.99 8.41 -19.32
N ALA A 238 45.83 7.48 -18.84
CA ALA A 238 45.86 6.10 -19.34
C ALA A 238 44.58 5.31 -18.99
N GLU A 239 44.01 5.51 -17.80
CA GLU A 239 42.73 4.90 -17.43
C GLU A 239 41.56 5.48 -18.21
N LEU A 240 41.57 6.80 -18.46
CA LEU A 240 40.56 7.50 -19.26
C LEU A 240 40.59 7.03 -20.72
N ASP A 241 41.76 6.91 -21.34
CA ASP A 241 41.92 6.37 -22.69
C ASP A 241 41.35 4.95 -22.79
N THR A 242 41.65 4.11 -21.78
CA THR A 242 41.10 2.74 -21.71
C THR A 242 39.57 2.74 -21.60
N LEU A 243 38.98 3.68 -20.86
CA LEU A 243 37.53 3.83 -20.76
C LEU A 243 36.91 4.26 -22.10
N ILE A 244 37.52 5.25 -22.76
CA ILE A 244 37.10 5.75 -24.08
C ILE A 244 37.10 4.61 -25.10
N ASP A 245 38.18 3.84 -25.19
CA ASP A 245 38.30 2.71 -26.11
C ASP A 245 37.20 1.65 -25.88
N LYS A 246 36.94 1.31 -24.61
CA LYS A 246 35.89 0.35 -24.25
C LYS A 246 34.49 0.86 -24.64
N LEU A 247 34.22 2.16 -24.46
CA LEU A 247 32.95 2.77 -24.87
C LEU A 247 32.79 2.79 -26.40
N GLN A 248 33.83 3.20 -27.14
CA GLN A 248 33.83 3.21 -28.60
C GLN A 248 33.62 1.81 -29.20
N ALA A 249 34.23 0.78 -28.61
CA ALA A 249 34.02 -0.61 -29.00
C ALA A 249 32.53 -1.03 -28.82
N LYS A 250 31.89 -0.62 -27.71
CA LYS A 250 30.46 -0.88 -27.47
C LYS A 250 29.55 -0.15 -28.46
N VAL A 251 29.88 1.09 -28.82
CA VAL A 251 29.15 1.88 -29.85
C VAL A 251 29.24 1.18 -31.21
N SER A 252 30.45 0.79 -31.63
CA SER A 252 30.69 0.10 -32.90
C SER A 252 29.90 -1.22 -33.02
N LEU A 253 29.82 -1.99 -31.93
CA LEU A 253 29.04 -3.23 -31.87
C LEU A 253 27.52 -2.96 -31.99
N LYS A 254 27.00 -1.90 -31.37
CA LYS A 254 25.59 -1.50 -31.50
C LYS A 254 25.27 -1.08 -32.95
N SER A 255 26.14 -0.29 -33.59
CA SER A 255 25.98 0.15 -34.99
C SER A 255 25.99 -1.01 -35.99
N LYS A 256 26.88 -1.99 -35.81
CA LYS A 256 26.90 -3.22 -36.63
C LYS A 256 25.62 -4.05 -36.47
N ARG A 257 25.07 -4.15 -35.25
CA ARG A 257 23.80 -4.84 -34.98
C ARG A 257 22.60 -4.13 -35.63
N HIS A 258 22.57 -2.80 -35.64
CA HIS A 258 21.53 -2.03 -36.32
C HIS A 258 21.57 -2.19 -37.85
N LYS A 259 22.76 -2.16 -38.48
CA LYS A 259 22.91 -2.43 -39.92
C LYS A 259 22.44 -3.84 -40.30
N LYS A 260 22.83 -4.87 -39.54
CA LYS A 260 22.42 -6.27 -39.80
C LYS A 260 20.92 -6.52 -39.63
N LYS A 261 20.24 -5.76 -38.76
CA LYS A 261 18.79 -5.85 -38.56
C LYS A 261 18.02 -5.18 -39.71
N ARG A 262 18.49 -4.03 -40.23
CA ARG A 262 17.92 -3.35 -41.41
C ARG A 262 18.03 -4.18 -42.70
N LEU A 263 19.14 -4.90 -42.89
CA LEU A 263 19.36 -5.80 -44.03
C LEU A 263 18.46 -7.04 -44.01
N ARG A 264 17.96 -7.46 -42.85
CA ARG A 264 17.03 -8.61 -42.73
C ARG A 264 15.57 -8.23 -42.97
N THR A 265 15.18 -6.98 -42.69
CA THR A 265 13.82 -6.49 -42.95
C THR A 265 13.60 -6.02 -44.39
N THR A 266 14.69 -5.77 -45.14
CA THR A 266 14.65 -5.40 -46.57
C THR A 266 14.83 -6.59 -47.51
N GLY A 267 15.00 -7.81 -46.97
CA GLY A 267 15.15 -9.06 -47.73
C GLY A 267 13.88 -9.92 -47.79
N PHE A 268 12.72 -9.36 -47.46
CA PHE A 268 11.40 -9.96 -47.66
C PHE A 268 10.59 -9.10 -48.64
N GLU A 269 11.15 -8.90 -49.83
CA GLU A 269 10.38 -8.59 -51.03
C GLU A 269 10.77 -9.64 -52.06
N PHE A 270 10.01 -10.75 -52.06
CA PHE A 270 9.72 -11.61 -53.20
C PHE A 270 8.43 -12.37 -52.89
#